data_AF-A0AAW5VPI0-F1
#
_entry.id   AF-A0AAW5VPI0-F1
#
_cell.length_a   1.000
_cell.length_b   1.000
_cell.length_c   1.000
_cell.angle_alpha   90.00
_cell.angle_beta   90.00
_cell.angle_gamma   90.00
#
_symmetry.space_group_name_H-M   'P 1'
#
loop_
_entity.id
_entity.type
_entity.pdbx_description
1 polymer ?
#
loop_
_entity_poly.entity_id
_entity_poly.type
_entity_poly.pdbx_seq_one_letter_code
_entity_poly.pdbx_strand_id
1 'polypeptide(L)'
;MWSTEISRTVEIISKISEQVNMLSLNASIEAARAGDAGRGFAVVADEVSKLAERTSGAVKSIDQLIKKNQKDVELGRERIDSTTFEIQSIIGTIDIISSHIEDVRNAIVSQKNVESKLFDLAQFVKERSEEIKNAVNEHKTATNEVMVSVSSISEISFKNSEQSEFLADNLKQFSDTTEKLISMVNLFKTNETISHQNDFVRDSKTHRLEFTSEIGDIYYVPDHHLIEVVWKPDYSDDGYKTILLNALDVIDKWKVSKWLADTRQIGLVSKTGQEWVNIEWFPKASNSTLRKMAVVVPESALSAISIEDTTLKTGLVEMKSVPNMEAAWKWLT
;
A
#
# COMPACT_ATOMS: atom_id res chain seq x y z
N MET A 1 -5.99 65.69 54.18
CA MET A 1 -6.62 66.05 55.47
C MET A 1 -5.56 66.55 56.46
N TRP A 2 -4.64 65.71 56.95
CA TRP A 2 -3.65 66.14 57.95
C TRP A 2 -2.72 67.27 57.49
N SER A 3 -2.15 67.18 56.29
CA SER A 3 -1.27 68.22 55.75
C SER A 3 -2.01 69.55 55.49
N THR A 4 -3.29 69.46 55.12
CA THR A 4 -4.17 70.61 54.89
C THR A 4 -4.45 71.37 56.20
N GLU A 5 -4.64 70.64 57.29
CA GLU A 5 -4.84 71.19 58.64
C GLU A 5 -3.59 71.93 59.14
N ILE A 6 -2.39 71.36 58.90
CA ILE A 6 -1.12 71.98 59.29
C ILE A 6 -0.87 73.24 58.47
N SER A 7 -1.06 73.22 57.14
CA SER A 7 -0.94 74.42 56.31
C SER A 7 -1.84 75.56 56.78
N ARG A 8 -3.09 75.25 57.15
CA ARG A 8 -4.04 76.22 57.71
C ARG A 8 -3.56 76.79 59.05
N THR A 9 -2.99 75.95 59.92
CA THR A 9 -2.44 76.37 61.21
C THR A 9 -1.22 77.29 61.02
N VAL A 10 -0.32 76.95 60.10
CA VAL A 10 0.85 77.75 59.73
C VAL A 10 0.43 79.12 59.17
N GLU A 11 -0.62 79.17 58.34
CA GLU A 11 -1.17 80.43 57.83
C GLU A 11 -1.74 81.32 58.95
N ILE A 12 -2.45 80.74 59.92
CA ILE A 12 -2.96 81.46 61.09
C ILE A 12 -1.81 82.03 61.92
N ILE A 13 -0.76 81.24 62.18
CA ILE A 13 0.41 81.70 62.94
C ILE A 13 1.14 82.82 62.18
N SER A 14 1.25 82.75 60.85
CA SER A 14 1.80 83.84 60.03
C SER A 14 1.03 85.15 60.22
N LYS A 15 -0.31 85.07 60.16
CA LYS A 15 -1.19 86.24 60.35
C LYS A 15 -1.08 86.83 61.75
N ILE A 16 -0.99 85.98 62.78
CA ILE A 16 -0.76 86.42 64.17
C ILE A 16 0.60 87.11 64.28
N SER A 17 1.66 86.53 63.68
CA SER A 17 3.00 87.09 63.69
C SER A 17 3.05 88.48 63.02
N GLU A 18 2.36 88.66 61.90
CA GLU A 18 2.23 89.96 61.23
C GLU A 18 1.46 90.98 62.08
N GLN A 19 0.36 90.55 62.71
CA GLN A 19 -0.41 91.41 63.62
C GLN A 19 0.43 91.84 64.83
N VAL A 20 1.16 90.92 65.45
CA VAL A 20 2.06 91.21 66.58
C VAL A 20 3.17 92.17 66.13
N ASN A 21 3.74 91.98 64.93
CA ASN A 21 4.74 92.91 64.41
C ASN A 21 4.17 94.33 64.20
N MET A 22 2.95 94.44 63.65
CA MET A 22 2.26 95.72 63.47
C MET A 22 1.91 96.39 64.81
N LEU A 23 1.45 95.61 65.80
CA LEU A 23 1.20 96.08 67.16
C LEU A 23 2.48 96.58 67.83
N SER A 24 3.59 95.86 67.65
CA SER A 24 4.90 96.22 68.18
C SER A 24 5.43 97.50 67.56
N LEU A 25 5.27 97.67 66.24
CA LEU A 25 5.66 98.88 65.54
C LEU A 25 4.88 100.10 66.04
N ASN A 26 3.57 99.97 66.23
CA ASN A 26 2.73 101.02 66.79
C ASN A 26 3.14 101.37 68.22
N ALA A 27 3.49 100.36 69.03
CA ALA A 27 4.00 100.57 70.39
C ALA A 27 5.37 101.27 70.41
N SER A 28 6.27 100.94 69.48
CA SER A 28 7.56 101.63 69.32
C SER A 28 7.39 103.10 68.93
N ILE A 29 6.43 103.41 68.05
CA ILE A 29 6.11 104.79 67.64
C ILE A 29 5.58 105.60 68.84
N GLU A 30 4.64 105.04 69.61
CA GLU A 30 4.06 105.75 70.75
C GLU A 30 5.06 105.88 71.92
N ALA A 31 5.94 104.88 72.10
CA ALA A 31 7.05 104.95 73.06
C ALA A 31 8.07 106.04 72.69
N ALA A 32 8.40 106.22 71.40
CA ALA A 32 9.24 107.32 70.93
C ALA A 32 8.57 108.69 71.15
N ARG A 33 7.24 108.75 71.01
CA ARG A 33 6.44 109.96 71.22
C ARG A 33 6.38 110.41 72.69
N ALA A 34 6.45 109.47 73.63
CA ALA A 34 6.50 109.74 75.07
C ALA A 34 7.88 110.21 75.59
N GLY A 35 8.90 110.28 74.73
CA GLY A 35 10.24 110.78 75.09
C GLY A 35 10.92 109.94 76.18
N ASP A 36 11.46 110.58 77.22
CA ASP A 36 12.21 109.89 78.28
C ASP A 36 11.36 108.94 79.13
N ALA A 37 10.05 109.18 79.25
CA ALA A 37 9.13 108.29 79.97
C ALA A 37 8.83 106.99 79.21
N GLY A 38 9.00 106.98 77.87
CA GLY A 38 8.72 105.83 76.99
C GLY A 38 9.92 104.91 76.73
N ARG A 39 11.11 105.25 77.25
CA ARG A 39 12.38 104.59 76.88
C ARG A 39 12.38 103.07 77.17
N GLY A 40 11.78 102.64 78.29
CA GLY A 40 11.63 101.22 78.64
C GLY A 40 10.62 100.48 77.75
N PHE A 41 9.51 101.14 77.37
CA PHE A 41 8.51 100.59 76.46
C PHE A 41 9.05 100.44 75.03
N ALA A 42 9.91 101.37 74.60
CA ALA A 42 10.56 101.29 73.29
C ALA A 42 11.45 100.05 73.15
N VAL A 43 12.18 99.67 74.20
CA VAL A 43 13.03 98.45 74.21
C VAL A 43 12.18 97.19 74.13
N VAL A 44 11.09 97.13 74.89
CA VAL A 44 10.16 95.98 74.85
C VAL A 44 9.48 95.86 73.48
N ALA A 45 9.07 96.98 72.88
CA ALA A 45 8.46 97.00 71.57
C ALA A 45 9.44 96.65 70.43
N ASP A 46 10.73 96.98 70.57
CA ASP A 46 11.75 96.50 69.62
C ASP A 46 11.98 94.98 69.77
N GLU A 47 12.04 94.46 70.99
CA GLU A 47 12.23 93.02 71.24
C GLU A 47 11.02 92.17 70.78
N VAL A 48 9.79 92.68 70.96
CA VAL A 48 8.56 92.03 70.46
C VAL A 48 8.51 92.06 68.93
N SER A 49 9.00 93.13 68.28
CA SER A 49 9.09 93.19 66.81
C SER A 49 10.09 92.16 66.27
N LYS A 50 11.27 92.06 66.87
CA LYS A 50 12.27 91.04 66.52
C LYS A 50 11.76 89.62 66.74
N LEU A 51 11.00 89.38 67.82
CA LEU A 51 10.39 88.08 68.08
C LEU A 51 9.32 87.73 67.03
N ALA A 52 8.50 88.70 66.63
CA ALA A 52 7.51 88.55 65.57
C ALA A 52 8.16 88.30 64.20
N GLU A 53 9.27 88.97 63.89
CA GLU A 53 10.01 88.75 62.65
C GLU A 53 10.66 87.36 62.61
N ARG A 54 11.30 86.94 63.72
CA ARG A 54 11.84 85.57 63.87
C ARG A 54 10.76 84.50 63.77
N THR A 55 9.58 84.75 64.33
CA THR A 55 8.43 83.83 64.25
C THR A 55 7.94 83.71 62.81
N SER A 56 7.79 84.83 62.09
CA SER A 56 7.42 84.82 60.66
C SER A 56 8.44 84.06 59.81
N GLY A 57 9.74 84.24 60.07
CA GLY A 57 10.81 83.48 59.43
C GLY A 57 10.69 81.97 59.65
N ALA A 58 10.48 81.55 60.90
CA ALA A 58 10.31 80.14 61.25
C ALA A 58 9.05 79.53 60.61
N VAL A 59 7.93 80.27 60.60
CA VAL A 59 6.67 79.86 59.95
C VAL A 59 6.86 79.64 58.45
N LYS A 60 7.59 80.52 57.76
CA LYS A 60 7.94 80.35 56.34
C LYS A 60 8.79 79.10 56.09
N SER A 61 9.76 78.81 56.95
CA SER A 61 10.56 77.58 56.85
C SER A 61 9.70 76.33 57.06
N ILE A 62 8.74 76.36 57.99
CA ILE A 62 7.79 75.26 58.20
C ILE A 62 6.89 75.08 56.97
N ASP A 63 6.37 76.15 56.37
CA ASP A 63 5.57 76.09 55.14
C ASP A 63 6.33 75.43 53.98
N GLN A 64 7.60 75.79 53.81
CA GLN A 64 8.48 75.16 52.80
C GLN A 64 8.67 73.66 53.05
N LEU A 65 8.89 73.26 54.31
CA LEU A 65 9.03 71.85 54.68
C LEU A 65 7.74 71.06 54.43
N ILE A 66 6.57 71.65 54.73
CA ILE A 66 5.26 71.03 54.46
C ILE A 66 5.06 70.83 52.96
N LYS A 67 5.32 71.86 52.15
CA LYS A 67 5.21 71.77 50.67
C LYS A 67 6.14 70.71 50.10
N LYS A 68 7.36 70.61 50.60
CA LYS A 68 8.29 69.55 50.22
C LYS A 68 7.74 68.17 50.59
N ASN A 69 7.26 68.00 51.81
CA ASN A 69 6.69 66.73 52.28
C ASN A 69 5.45 66.33 51.48
N GLN A 70 4.56 67.28 51.15
CA GLN A 70 3.42 67.04 50.26
C GLN A 70 3.87 66.50 48.89
N LYS A 71 4.90 67.12 48.30
CA LYS A 71 5.47 66.67 47.03
C LYS A 71 6.08 65.27 47.14
N ASP A 72 6.81 65.00 48.21
CA ASP A 72 7.44 63.69 48.44
C ASP A 72 6.37 62.59 48.65
N VAL A 73 5.26 62.90 49.32
CA VAL A 73 4.11 62.00 49.48
C VAL A 73 3.43 61.73 48.14
N GLU A 74 3.22 62.75 47.30
CA GLU A 74 2.63 62.57 45.97
C GLU A 74 3.50 61.68 45.08
N LEU A 75 4.81 61.94 45.04
CA LEU A 75 5.78 61.07 44.35
C LEU A 75 5.79 59.65 44.91
N GLY A 76 5.63 59.51 46.24
CA GLY A 76 5.49 58.21 46.89
C GLY A 76 4.25 57.46 46.41
N ARG A 77 3.11 58.16 46.28
CA ARG A 77 1.86 57.61 45.76
C ARG A 77 2.01 57.13 44.32
N GLU A 78 2.55 57.98 43.43
CA GLU A 78 2.78 57.60 42.03
C GLU A 78 3.65 56.35 41.90
N ARG A 79 4.70 56.23 42.74
CA ARG A 79 5.55 55.04 42.77
C ARG A 79 4.82 53.80 43.27
N ILE A 80 3.95 53.93 44.27
CA ILE A 80 3.12 52.82 44.76
C ILE A 80 2.13 52.37 43.67
N ASP A 81 1.50 53.31 42.96
CA ASP A 81 0.58 52.99 41.87
C ASP A 81 1.30 52.26 40.73
N SER A 82 2.48 52.75 40.32
CA SER A 82 3.32 52.07 39.34
C SER A 82 3.76 50.68 39.81
N THR A 83 4.19 50.54 41.06
CA THR A 83 4.57 49.24 41.63
C THR A 83 3.38 48.27 41.64
N THR A 84 2.18 48.75 41.94
CA THR A 84 0.95 47.94 41.92
C THR A 84 0.64 47.44 40.52
N PHE A 85 0.80 48.29 39.50
CA PHE A 85 0.62 47.91 38.10
C PHE A 85 1.62 46.83 37.66
N GLU A 86 2.90 46.99 38.01
CA GLU A 86 3.94 46.00 37.71
C GLU A 86 3.65 44.65 38.38
N ILE A 87 3.23 44.65 39.65
CA ILE A 87 2.82 43.42 40.35
C ILE A 87 1.65 42.74 39.65
N GLN A 88 0.67 43.50 39.17
CA GLN A 88 -0.47 42.93 38.45
C GLN A 88 -0.06 42.31 37.11
N SER A 89 0.90 42.92 36.41
CA SER A 89 1.51 42.36 35.19
C SER A 89 2.26 41.06 35.47
N ILE A 90 3.01 41.00 36.58
CA ILE A 90 3.70 39.78 37.03
C ILE A 90 2.69 38.66 37.31
N ILE A 91 1.58 38.96 38.00
CA ILE A 91 0.52 37.97 38.27
C ILE A 91 -0.06 37.42 36.95
N GLY A 92 -0.39 38.30 36.00
CA GLY A 92 -0.87 37.85 34.68
C GLY A 92 0.15 36.99 33.93
N THR A 93 1.44 37.29 34.06
CA THR A 93 2.51 36.47 33.47
C THR A 93 2.59 35.09 34.14
N ILE A 94 2.40 35.00 35.45
CA ILE A 94 2.36 33.73 36.20
C ILE A 94 1.17 32.86 35.74
N ASP A 95 0.01 33.46 35.47
CA ASP A 95 -1.15 32.73 34.94
C ASP A 95 -0.85 32.14 33.55
N ILE A 96 -0.20 32.91 32.67
CA ILE A 96 0.22 32.43 31.35
C ILE A 96 1.23 31.28 31.48
N ILE A 97 2.22 31.42 32.37
CA ILE A 97 3.20 30.35 32.62
C ILE A 97 2.50 29.08 33.13
N SER A 98 1.50 29.23 34.00
CA SER A 98 0.73 28.11 34.52
C SER A 98 -0.05 27.38 33.41
N SER A 99 -0.63 28.13 32.46
CA SER A 99 -1.26 27.55 31.26
C SER A 99 -0.25 26.77 30.40
N HIS A 100 0.93 27.33 30.15
CA HIS A 100 1.96 26.64 29.37
C HIS A 100 2.48 25.37 30.06
N ILE A 101 2.55 25.35 31.40
CA ILE A 101 2.91 24.13 32.15
C ILE A 101 1.87 23.03 31.91
N GLU A 102 0.58 23.37 31.84
CA GLU A 102 -0.48 22.41 31.53
C GLU A 102 -0.39 21.91 30.09
N ASP A 103 -0.07 22.78 29.13
CA ASP A 103 0.18 22.38 27.74
C ASP A 103 1.37 21.40 27.63
N VAL A 104 2.46 21.68 28.34
CA VAL A 104 3.63 20.79 28.42
C VAL A 104 3.25 19.46 29.05
N ARG A 105 2.44 19.46 30.12
CA ARG A 105 1.94 18.23 30.76
C ARG A 105 1.15 17.38 29.76
N ASN A 106 0.25 17.99 28.99
CA ASN A 106 -0.54 17.31 27.98
C ASN A 106 0.32 16.75 26.84
N ALA A 107 1.36 17.48 26.42
CA ALA A 107 2.34 17.01 25.44
C ALA A 107 3.11 15.78 25.96
N ILE A 108 3.53 15.77 27.22
CA ILE A 108 4.22 14.63 27.85
C ILE A 108 3.32 13.39 27.88
N VAL A 109 2.04 13.54 28.24
CA VAL A 109 1.08 12.42 28.22
C VAL A 109 0.91 11.87 26.81
N SER A 110 0.80 12.75 25.81
CA SER A 110 0.70 12.36 24.40
C SER A 110 1.96 11.63 23.92
N GLN A 111 3.14 12.11 24.31
CA GLN A 111 4.43 11.48 24.00
C GLN A 111 4.52 10.07 24.57
N LYS A 112 4.07 9.85 25.82
CA LYS A 112 4.04 8.52 26.43
C LYS A 112 3.14 7.54 25.67
N ASN A 113 2.01 8.02 25.16
CA ASN A 113 1.13 7.20 24.32
C ASN A 113 1.79 6.81 22.99
N VAL A 114 2.57 7.72 22.38
CA VAL A 114 3.36 7.43 21.18
C VAL A 114 4.46 6.41 21.48
N GLU A 115 5.16 6.54 22.60
CA GLU A 115 6.19 5.60 23.03
C GLU A 115 5.65 4.17 23.18
N SER A 116 4.46 4.01 23.80
CA SER A 116 3.81 2.69 23.92
C SER A 116 3.53 2.07 22.56
N LYS A 117 2.97 2.84 21.61
CA LYS A 117 2.69 2.35 20.25
C LYS A 117 3.98 1.97 19.51
N LEU A 118 5.06 2.69 19.78
CA LEU A 118 6.36 2.43 19.17
C LEU A 118 6.96 1.12 19.69
N PHE A 119 6.76 0.80 20.97
CA PHE A 119 7.13 -0.49 21.54
C PHE A 119 6.34 -1.65 20.92
N ASP A 120 5.02 -1.50 20.79
CA ASP A 120 4.16 -2.52 20.15
C ASP A 120 4.59 -2.76 18.70
N LEU A 121 4.88 -1.68 17.95
CA LEU A 121 5.36 -1.79 16.57
C LEU A 121 6.73 -2.46 16.50
N ALA A 122 7.64 -2.15 17.42
CA ALA A 122 8.96 -2.77 17.47
C ALA A 122 8.86 -4.28 17.75
N GLN A 123 7.95 -4.69 18.65
CA GLN A 123 7.67 -6.09 18.91
C GLN A 123 7.10 -6.77 17.65
N PHE A 124 6.11 -6.16 17.00
CA PHE A 124 5.55 -6.68 15.75
C PHE A 124 6.62 -6.88 14.67
N VAL A 125 7.48 -5.88 14.45
CA VAL A 125 8.58 -5.98 13.48
C VAL A 125 9.55 -7.12 13.83
N LYS A 126 9.86 -7.31 15.12
CA LYS A 126 10.72 -8.40 15.58
C LYS A 126 10.09 -9.77 15.26
N GLU A 127 8.82 -9.97 15.59
CA GLU A 127 8.10 -11.22 15.32
C GLU A 127 8.08 -11.52 13.82
N ARG A 128 7.75 -10.52 12.98
CA ARG A 128 7.79 -10.66 11.52
C ARG A 128 9.18 -10.98 10.99
N SER A 129 10.23 -10.42 11.59
CA SER A 129 11.61 -10.73 11.20
C SER A 129 12.00 -12.18 11.53
N GLU A 130 11.50 -12.73 12.64
CA GLU A 130 11.71 -14.13 13.00
C GLU A 130 10.96 -15.07 12.04
N GLU A 131 9.72 -14.74 11.68
CA GLU A 131 8.97 -15.49 10.66
C GLU A 131 9.68 -15.50 9.31
N ILE A 132 10.15 -14.34 8.83
CA ILE A 132 10.90 -14.24 7.57
C ILE A 132 12.17 -15.10 7.62
N LYS A 133 12.90 -15.07 8.74
CA LYS A 133 14.10 -15.91 8.92
C LYS A 133 13.76 -17.40 8.80
N ASN A 134 12.65 -17.84 9.39
CA ASN A 134 12.23 -19.24 9.29
C ASN A 134 11.84 -19.60 7.85
N ALA A 135 11.05 -18.76 7.17
CA ALA A 135 10.69 -18.96 5.78
C ALA A 135 11.92 -19.03 4.85
N VAL A 136 12.93 -18.17 5.07
CA VAL A 136 14.19 -18.19 4.31
C VAL A 136 14.93 -19.52 4.49
N ASN A 137 14.92 -20.09 5.70
CA ASN A 137 15.53 -21.40 5.95
C ASN A 137 14.75 -22.53 5.25
N GLU A 138 13.43 -22.51 5.25
CA GLU A 138 12.60 -23.47 4.52
C GLU A 138 12.83 -23.39 3.01
N HIS A 139 12.87 -22.17 2.46
CA HIS A 139 13.21 -21.95 1.06
C HIS A 139 14.58 -22.49 0.69
N LYS A 140 15.58 -22.34 1.57
CA LYS A 140 16.92 -22.92 1.36
C LYS A 140 16.87 -24.44 1.26
N THR A 141 16.12 -25.10 2.14
CA THR A 141 15.93 -26.56 2.10
C THR A 141 15.23 -26.99 0.81
N ALA A 142 14.12 -26.36 0.46
CA ALA A 142 13.40 -26.64 -0.79
C ALA A 142 14.28 -26.43 -2.03
N THR A 143 15.09 -25.37 -2.05
CA THR A 143 16.03 -25.09 -3.15
C THR A 143 17.08 -26.19 -3.29
N ASN A 144 17.60 -26.72 -2.18
CA ASN A 144 18.53 -27.85 -2.21
C ASN A 144 17.87 -29.12 -2.77
N GLU A 145 16.62 -29.41 -2.40
CA GLU A 145 15.87 -30.56 -2.95
C GLU A 145 15.63 -30.42 -4.45
N VAL A 146 15.31 -29.20 -4.92
CA VAL A 146 15.19 -28.90 -6.34
C VAL A 146 16.52 -29.13 -7.06
N MET A 147 17.66 -28.69 -6.50
CA MET A 147 18.97 -28.94 -7.11
C MET A 147 19.29 -30.44 -7.25
N VAL A 148 18.96 -31.24 -6.23
CA VAL A 148 19.10 -32.71 -6.29
C VAL A 148 18.24 -33.27 -7.43
N SER A 149 16.98 -32.85 -7.52
CA SER A 149 16.06 -33.29 -8.57
C SER A 149 16.56 -32.94 -9.98
N VAL A 150 17.08 -31.72 -10.17
CA VAL A 150 17.69 -31.28 -11.44
C VAL A 150 18.90 -32.15 -11.80
N SER A 151 19.75 -32.50 -10.82
CA SER A 151 20.88 -33.40 -11.06
C SER A 151 20.43 -34.78 -11.52
N SER A 152 19.39 -35.34 -10.89
CA SER A 152 18.82 -36.64 -11.28
C SER A 152 18.20 -36.59 -12.68
N ILE A 153 17.48 -35.52 -13.01
CA ILE A 153 16.91 -35.33 -14.36
C ILE A 153 18.03 -35.28 -15.40
N SER A 154 19.13 -34.58 -15.11
CA SER A 154 20.29 -34.51 -16.01
C SER A 154 20.91 -35.89 -16.25
N GLU A 155 21.10 -36.69 -15.19
CA GLU A 155 21.63 -38.05 -15.30
C GLU A 155 20.72 -38.95 -16.14
N ILE A 156 19.41 -38.91 -15.90
CA ILE A 156 18.42 -39.69 -16.66
C ILE A 156 18.40 -39.25 -18.12
N SER A 157 18.50 -37.94 -18.39
CA SER A 157 18.54 -37.40 -19.75
C SER A 157 19.76 -37.91 -20.52
N PHE A 158 20.92 -37.99 -19.86
CA PHE A 158 22.13 -38.57 -20.45
C PHE A 158 21.95 -40.05 -20.79
N LYS A 159 21.45 -40.86 -19.85
CA LYS A 159 21.16 -42.29 -20.07
C LYS A 159 20.15 -42.51 -21.19
N ASN A 160 19.12 -41.67 -21.26
CA ASN A 160 18.11 -41.74 -22.32
C ASN A 160 18.71 -41.43 -23.70
N SER A 161 19.66 -40.48 -23.77
CA SER A 161 20.41 -40.20 -25.00
C SER A 161 21.24 -41.40 -25.45
N GLU A 162 21.98 -42.03 -24.53
CA GLU A 162 22.78 -43.23 -24.81
C GLU A 162 21.89 -44.40 -25.28
N GLN A 163 20.76 -44.64 -24.62
CA GLN A 163 19.78 -45.65 -25.04
C GLN A 163 19.18 -45.36 -26.43
N SER A 164 18.95 -44.09 -26.76
CA SER A 164 18.44 -43.69 -28.07
C SER A 164 19.45 -43.97 -29.18
N GLU A 165 20.75 -43.75 -28.92
CA GLU A 165 21.83 -44.09 -29.85
C GLU A 165 21.91 -45.62 -30.07
N PHE A 166 21.88 -46.40 -28.98
CA PHE A 166 21.84 -47.86 -29.05
C PHE A 166 20.61 -48.38 -29.82
N LEU A 167 19.44 -47.76 -29.63
CA LEU A 167 18.23 -48.12 -30.36
C LEU A 167 18.37 -47.83 -31.86
N ALA A 168 18.94 -46.67 -32.23
CA ALA A 168 19.19 -46.32 -33.62
C ALA A 168 20.12 -47.34 -34.30
N ASP A 169 21.17 -47.79 -33.61
CA ASP A 169 22.06 -48.84 -34.09
C ASP A 169 21.34 -50.18 -34.31
N ASN A 170 20.48 -50.60 -33.36
CA ASN A 170 19.68 -51.82 -33.53
C ASN A 170 18.69 -51.71 -34.70
N LEU A 171 18.05 -50.55 -34.89
CA LEU A 171 17.18 -50.31 -36.04
C LEU A 171 17.93 -50.41 -37.36
N LYS A 172 19.17 -49.93 -37.40
CA LYS A 172 20.05 -50.09 -38.57
C LYS A 172 20.35 -51.56 -38.85
N GLN A 173 20.71 -52.34 -37.83
CA GLN A 173 20.92 -53.79 -37.97
C GLN A 173 19.66 -54.53 -38.41
N PHE A 174 18.48 -54.14 -37.90
CA PHE A 174 17.21 -54.70 -38.35
C PHE A 174 16.90 -54.34 -39.81
N SER A 175 17.17 -53.11 -40.23
CA SER A 175 17.04 -52.69 -41.63
C SER A 175 17.91 -53.56 -42.54
N ASP A 176 19.20 -53.70 -42.20
CA ASP A 176 20.14 -54.54 -42.96
C ASP A 176 19.69 -56.00 -43.04
N THR A 177 19.15 -56.53 -41.93
CA THR A 177 18.63 -57.90 -41.89
C THR A 177 17.37 -58.05 -42.73
N THR A 178 16.49 -57.05 -42.71
CA THR A 178 15.27 -57.02 -43.52
C THR A 178 15.60 -56.96 -45.01
N GLU A 179 16.58 -56.13 -45.40
CA GLU A 179 17.08 -56.08 -46.79
C GLU A 179 17.66 -57.42 -47.26
N LYS A 180 18.41 -58.11 -46.40
CA LYS A 180 18.91 -59.46 -46.69
C LYS A 180 17.77 -60.47 -46.88
N LEU A 181 16.76 -60.44 -46.00
CA LEU A 181 15.59 -61.31 -46.12
C LEU A 181 14.79 -61.02 -47.40
N ILE A 182 14.58 -59.75 -47.75
CA ILE A 182 13.94 -59.36 -49.01
C ILE A 182 14.73 -59.90 -50.20
N SER A 183 16.06 -59.77 -50.17
CA SER A 183 16.95 -60.29 -51.22
C SER A 183 16.85 -61.81 -51.35
N MET A 184 16.79 -62.54 -50.22
CA MET A 184 16.57 -63.99 -50.21
C MET A 184 15.20 -64.35 -50.80
N VAL A 185 14.12 -63.68 -50.38
CA VAL A 185 12.77 -63.92 -50.93
C VAL A 185 12.71 -63.65 -52.43
N ASN A 186 13.37 -62.58 -52.90
CA ASN A 186 13.43 -62.26 -54.33
C ASN A 186 14.20 -63.33 -55.14
N LEU A 187 15.19 -64.02 -54.54
CA LEU A 187 15.87 -65.15 -55.18
C LEU A 187 14.92 -66.34 -55.40
N PHE A 188 13.93 -66.53 -54.53
CA PHE A 188 12.93 -67.59 -54.63
C PHE A 188 11.67 -67.18 -55.40
N LYS A 189 11.50 -65.89 -55.73
CA LYS A 189 10.43 -65.42 -56.61
C LYS A 189 10.77 -65.77 -58.07
N THR A 190 10.11 -66.77 -58.61
CA THR A 190 10.03 -66.99 -60.06
C THR A 190 9.15 -65.92 -60.69
N ASN A 191 9.47 -65.47 -61.91
CA ASN A 191 8.72 -64.47 -62.69
C ASN A 191 7.24 -64.87 -62.88
N GLU A 192 6.41 -64.56 -61.88
CA GLU A 192 5.01 -64.23 -62.09
C GLU A 192 4.83 -62.77 -61.72
N THR A 193 4.52 -61.98 -62.75
CA THR A 193 4.14 -60.58 -62.64
C THR A 193 2.82 -60.51 -61.87
N ILE A 194 2.89 -60.36 -60.55
CA ILE A 194 1.75 -59.90 -59.76
C ILE A 194 2.05 -58.48 -59.31
N SER A 195 1.41 -57.55 -60.02
CA SER A 195 1.24 -56.17 -59.60
C SER A 195 0.63 -56.13 -58.21
N HIS A 196 1.41 -55.69 -57.23
CA HIS A 196 0.86 -55.11 -56.01
C HIS A 196 1.47 -53.73 -55.83
N GLN A 197 0.68 -52.74 -56.23
CA GLN A 197 0.73 -51.39 -55.66
C GLN A 197 0.78 -51.52 -54.13
N ASN A 198 1.80 -50.93 -53.50
CA ASN A 198 1.73 -50.63 -52.07
C ASN A 198 0.78 -49.43 -51.89
N ASP A 199 -0.52 -49.69 -52.03
CA ASP A 199 -1.54 -48.82 -51.47
C ASP A 199 -1.63 -49.15 -49.98
N PHE A 200 -1.35 -48.17 -49.12
CA PHE A 200 -1.69 -48.24 -47.69
C PHE A 200 -3.21 -48.19 -47.58
N VAL A 201 -3.86 -49.36 -47.68
CA VAL A 201 -5.31 -49.53 -47.63
C VAL A 201 -5.75 -49.84 -46.21
N ARG A 202 -7.00 -49.54 -45.99
CA ARG A 202 -7.50 -49.07 -44.75
C ARG A 202 -9.01 -49.41 -44.61
N ASP A 203 -9.48 -49.92 -43.46
CA ASP A 203 -10.76 -50.68 -43.32
C ASP A 203 -12.06 -49.90 -43.67
N SER A 204 -13.02 -50.66 -44.18
CA SER A 204 -14.35 -50.34 -44.74
C SER A 204 -15.37 -49.68 -43.79
N LYS A 205 -15.03 -49.37 -42.54
CA LYS A 205 -15.99 -48.97 -41.50
C LYS A 205 -15.83 -47.55 -40.94
N THR A 206 -14.81 -46.83 -41.37
CA THR A 206 -14.49 -45.49 -40.87
C THR A 206 -15.15 -44.42 -41.73
N HIS A 207 -15.99 -43.57 -41.13
CA HIS A 207 -16.70 -42.52 -41.86
C HIS A 207 -16.14 -41.12 -41.54
N ARG A 208 -15.98 -40.27 -42.56
CA ARG A 208 -15.56 -38.87 -42.42
C ARG A 208 -16.78 -37.95 -42.33
N LEU A 209 -16.81 -37.10 -41.31
CA LEU A 209 -17.84 -36.08 -41.13
C LEU A 209 -17.33 -34.74 -41.70
N GLU A 210 -17.87 -34.33 -42.84
CA GLU A 210 -17.60 -32.99 -43.39
C GLU A 210 -18.51 -31.96 -42.73
N PHE A 211 -17.94 -31.19 -41.81
CA PHE A 211 -18.48 -29.88 -41.45
C PHE A 211 -17.50 -28.86 -41.99
N THR A 212 -17.95 -27.96 -42.85
CA THR A 212 -17.13 -26.89 -43.40
C THR A 212 -16.58 -26.04 -42.26
N SER A 213 -15.37 -26.38 -41.83
CA SER A 213 -14.54 -25.63 -40.91
C SER A 213 -13.16 -25.60 -41.54
N GLU A 214 -12.60 -24.41 -41.73
CA GLU A 214 -11.37 -24.18 -42.51
C GLU A 214 -10.09 -24.78 -41.87
N ILE A 215 -10.21 -25.48 -40.74
CA ILE A 215 -9.07 -25.84 -39.88
C ILE A 215 -9.02 -27.32 -39.41
N GLY A 216 -9.90 -28.22 -39.87
CA GLY A 216 -9.74 -29.65 -39.51
C GLY A 216 -10.85 -30.58 -40.00
N ASP A 217 -10.58 -31.89 -39.95
CA ASP A 217 -11.53 -32.95 -40.30
C ASP A 217 -11.89 -33.76 -39.04
N ILE A 218 -13.19 -34.04 -38.85
CA ILE A 218 -13.69 -34.89 -37.75
C ILE A 218 -14.05 -36.26 -38.32
N TYR A 219 -13.57 -37.31 -37.67
CA TYR A 219 -13.83 -38.70 -38.01
C TYR A 219 -14.66 -39.35 -36.90
N TYR A 220 -15.66 -40.14 -37.29
CA TYR A 220 -16.45 -40.92 -36.35
C TYR A 220 -16.35 -42.39 -36.71
N VAL A 221 -16.07 -43.21 -35.70
CA VAL A 221 -15.98 -44.67 -35.81
C VAL A 221 -17.15 -45.27 -35.03
N PRO A 222 -18.26 -45.64 -35.71
CA PRO A 222 -19.49 -46.09 -35.07
C PRO A 222 -19.28 -47.31 -34.16
N ASP A 223 -18.56 -48.33 -34.67
CA ASP A 223 -18.29 -49.58 -33.96
C ASP A 223 -17.58 -49.38 -32.61
N HIS A 224 -16.83 -48.28 -32.46
CA HIS A 224 -16.05 -47.99 -31.26
C HIS A 224 -16.59 -46.82 -30.44
N HIS A 225 -17.69 -46.18 -30.87
CA HIS A 225 -18.24 -44.96 -30.28
C HIS A 225 -17.13 -43.92 -30.04
N LEU A 226 -16.27 -43.74 -31.04
CA LEU A 226 -15.05 -42.93 -30.99
C LEU A 226 -15.17 -41.76 -31.96
N ILE A 227 -14.85 -40.56 -31.48
CA ILE A 227 -14.60 -39.39 -32.31
C ILE A 227 -13.10 -39.13 -32.34
N GLU A 228 -12.56 -38.94 -33.53
CA GLU A 228 -11.19 -38.48 -33.78
C GLU A 228 -11.23 -37.11 -34.46
N VAL A 229 -10.43 -36.18 -33.95
CA VAL A 229 -10.29 -34.83 -34.53
C VAL A 229 -8.86 -34.67 -35.04
N VAL A 230 -8.74 -34.41 -36.35
CA VAL A 230 -7.46 -34.14 -37.03
C VAL A 230 -7.44 -32.68 -37.46
N TRP A 231 -6.44 -31.95 -37.00
CA TRP A 231 -6.34 -30.50 -37.19
C TRP A 231 -5.48 -30.17 -38.43
N LYS A 232 -5.81 -29.13 -39.22
CA LYS A 232 -5.04 -28.61 -40.37
C LYS A 232 -4.22 -27.35 -39.99
N PRO A 233 -2.92 -27.24 -40.34
CA PRO A 233 -2.05 -26.15 -39.87
C PRO A 233 -2.58 -24.71 -40.14
N ASP A 234 -2.20 -23.76 -39.28
CA ASP A 234 -2.58 -22.31 -39.21
C ASP A 234 -3.93 -21.99 -38.54
N TYR A 235 -3.91 -21.62 -37.24
CA TYR A 235 -5.14 -21.37 -36.45
C TYR A 235 -5.18 -19.99 -35.78
N SER A 236 -6.40 -19.45 -35.67
CA SER A 236 -6.78 -18.38 -34.75
C SER A 236 -7.47 -18.95 -33.50
N ASP A 237 -7.39 -18.24 -32.36
CA ASP A 237 -8.03 -18.66 -31.10
C ASP A 237 -9.54 -18.90 -31.25
N ASP A 238 -10.24 -18.12 -32.08
CA ASP A 238 -11.69 -18.27 -32.30
C ASP A 238 -12.03 -19.53 -33.11
N GLY A 239 -11.17 -19.91 -34.06
CA GLY A 239 -11.31 -21.17 -34.79
C GLY A 239 -11.13 -22.39 -33.87
N TYR A 240 -10.13 -22.34 -33.00
CA TYR A 240 -9.88 -23.38 -32.01
C TYR A 240 -11.09 -23.61 -31.08
N LYS A 241 -11.70 -22.53 -30.58
CA LYS A 241 -12.92 -22.60 -29.77
C LYS A 241 -14.11 -23.20 -30.53
N THR A 242 -14.26 -22.84 -31.80
CA THR A 242 -15.38 -23.29 -32.65
C THR A 242 -15.39 -24.80 -32.85
N ILE A 243 -14.22 -25.41 -33.16
CA ILE A 243 -14.12 -26.87 -33.31
C ILE A 243 -14.47 -27.59 -32.00
N LEU A 244 -13.95 -27.08 -30.89
CA LEU A 244 -14.22 -27.66 -29.58
C LEU A 244 -15.72 -27.61 -29.23
N LEU A 245 -16.40 -26.49 -29.51
CA LEU A 245 -17.85 -26.40 -29.32
C LEU A 245 -18.62 -27.38 -30.21
N ASN A 246 -18.24 -27.52 -31.48
CA ASN A 246 -18.87 -28.49 -32.37
C ASN A 246 -18.67 -29.93 -31.87
N ALA A 247 -17.49 -30.26 -31.34
CA ALA A 247 -17.23 -31.57 -30.76
C ALA A 247 -18.17 -31.89 -29.58
N LEU A 248 -18.50 -30.90 -28.73
CA LEU A 248 -19.46 -31.10 -27.63
C LEU A 248 -20.86 -31.44 -28.12
N ASP A 249 -21.32 -30.79 -29.20
CA ASP A 249 -22.62 -31.07 -29.79
C ASP A 249 -22.70 -32.52 -30.28
N VAL A 250 -21.64 -32.99 -30.95
CA VAL A 250 -21.55 -34.39 -31.42
C VAL A 250 -21.51 -35.36 -30.24
N ILE A 251 -20.74 -35.04 -29.19
CA ILE A 251 -20.63 -35.91 -28.00
C ILE A 251 -21.98 -36.07 -27.31
N ASP A 252 -22.70 -34.97 -27.07
CA ASP A 252 -23.97 -35.03 -26.36
C ASP A 252 -25.07 -35.70 -27.18
N LYS A 253 -25.14 -35.40 -28.49
CA LYS A 253 -26.17 -35.93 -29.39
C LYS A 253 -26.05 -37.42 -29.66
N TRP A 254 -24.82 -37.94 -29.79
CA TRP A 254 -24.56 -39.35 -30.12
C TRP A 254 -24.09 -40.20 -28.94
N LYS A 255 -24.14 -39.62 -27.73
CA LYS A 255 -23.73 -40.29 -26.50
C LYS A 255 -22.33 -40.91 -26.62
N VAL A 256 -21.41 -40.18 -27.27
CA VAL A 256 -20.04 -40.62 -27.52
C VAL A 256 -19.34 -40.82 -26.18
N SER A 257 -18.66 -41.96 -26.05
CA SER A 257 -18.03 -42.37 -24.81
C SER A 257 -16.51 -42.21 -24.81
N LYS A 258 -15.90 -42.02 -25.99
CA LYS A 258 -14.45 -41.87 -26.16
C LYS A 258 -14.14 -40.76 -27.16
N TRP A 259 -13.15 -39.93 -26.82
CA TRP A 259 -12.66 -38.87 -27.69
C TRP A 259 -11.14 -38.89 -27.78
N LEU A 260 -10.64 -38.69 -29.00
CA LEU A 260 -9.23 -38.60 -29.32
C LEU A 260 -8.97 -37.30 -30.10
N ALA A 261 -8.03 -36.50 -29.62
CA ALA A 261 -7.49 -35.37 -30.37
C ALA A 261 -6.05 -35.62 -30.78
N ASP A 262 -5.77 -35.48 -32.08
CA ASP A 262 -4.42 -35.52 -32.60
C ASP A 262 -3.78 -34.13 -32.60
N THR A 263 -3.09 -33.76 -31.53
CA THR A 263 -2.55 -32.41 -31.41
C THR A 263 -1.20 -32.24 -32.11
N ARG A 264 -0.73 -33.21 -32.91
CA ARG A 264 0.57 -33.12 -33.61
C ARG A 264 0.62 -32.00 -34.65
N GLN A 265 -0.53 -31.60 -35.17
CA GLN A 265 -0.67 -30.45 -36.08
C GLN A 265 -1.35 -29.25 -35.43
N ILE A 266 -1.59 -29.30 -34.11
CA ILE A 266 -2.08 -28.15 -33.35
C ILE A 266 -0.90 -27.19 -33.22
N GLY A 267 -1.02 -25.98 -33.75
CA GLY A 267 0.00 -24.95 -33.54
C GLY A 267 0.11 -24.55 -32.06
N LEU A 268 0.89 -23.51 -31.75
CA LEU A 268 0.94 -22.94 -30.40
C LEU A 268 -0.43 -22.30 -30.04
N VAL A 269 -1.16 -22.92 -29.10
CA VAL A 269 -2.38 -22.34 -28.52
C VAL A 269 -1.99 -21.19 -27.59
N SER A 270 -2.66 -20.05 -27.71
CA SER A 270 -2.41 -18.91 -26.83
C SER A 270 -2.79 -19.22 -25.38
N LYS A 271 -2.21 -18.49 -24.42
CA LYS A 271 -2.58 -18.62 -23.00
C LYS A 271 -4.08 -18.40 -22.76
N THR A 272 -4.67 -17.43 -23.45
CA THR A 272 -6.11 -17.12 -23.39
C THR A 272 -6.97 -18.21 -24.00
N GLY A 273 -6.51 -18.86 -25.07
CA GLY A 273 -7.18 -20.04 -25.65
C GLY A 273 -7.20 -21.22 -24.68
N GLN A 274 -6.06 -21.51 -24.04
CA GLN A 274 -5.94 -22.61 -23.09
C GLN A 274 -6.77 -22.37 -21.81
N GLU A 275 -6.78 -21.15 -21.28
CA GLU A 275 -7.62 -20.78 -20.14
C GLU A 275 -9.11 -20.96 -20.46
N TRP A 276 -9.55 -20.58 -21.66
CA TRP A 276 -10.93 -20.80 -22.08
C TRP A 276 -11.29 -22.29 -22.13
N VAL A 277 -10.40 -23.16 -22.63
CA VAL A 277 -10.68 -24.62 -22.67
C VAL A 277 -10.87 -25.18 -21.26
N ASN A 278 -10.01 -24.80 -20.33
CA ASN A 278 -10.07 -25.31 -18.96
C ASN A 278 -11.32 -24.83 -18.20
N ILE A 279 -11.77 -23.59 -18.46
CA ILE A 279 -12.88 -22.98 -17.73
C ILE A 279 -14.23 -23.26 -18.39
N GLU A 280 -14.31 -23.22 -19.72
CA GLU A 280 -15.58 -23.27 -20.45
C GLU A 280 -15.86 -24.62 -21.10
N TRP A 281 -14.85 -25.26 -21.67
CA TRP A 281 -15.04 -26.45 -22.50
C TRP A 281 -14.95 -27.75 -21.70
N PHE A 282 -13.87 -27.92 -20.93
CA PHE A 282 -13.60 -29.15 -20.19
C PHE A 282 -14.73 -29.51 -19.20
N PRO A 283 -15.31 -28.56 -18.45
CA PRO A 283 -16.45 -28.87 -17.57
C PRO A 283 -17.68 -29.37 -18.35
N LYS A 284 -17.95 -28.83 -19.54
CA LYS A 284 -19.06 -29.27 -20.40
C LYS A 284 -18.79 -30.66 -20.98
N ALA A 285 -17.57 -30.93 -21.42
CA ALA A 285 -17.16 -32.26 -21.88
C ALA A 285 -17.26 -33.30 -20.76
N SER A 286 -16.81 -32.96 -19.55
CA SER A 286 -16.88 -33.82 -18.37
C SER A 286 -18.30 -34.18 -17.94
N ASN A 287 -19.26 -33.28 -18.17
CA ASN A 287 -20.67 -33.50 -17.83
C ASN A 287 -21.47 -34.18 -18.96
N SER A 288 -20.82 -34.50 -20.08
CA SER A 288 -21.41 -35.25 -21.19
C SER A 288 -21.24 -36.76 -21.00
N THR A 289 -21.56 -37.55 -22.02
CA THR A 289 -21.32 -39.01 -22.01
C THR A 289 -19.86 -39.42 -22.17
N LEU A 290 -18.95 -38.46 -22.31
CA LEU A 290 -17.54 -38.71 -22.48
C LEU A 290 -16.96 -39.42 -21.25
N ARG A 291 -16.45 -40.64 -21.42
CA ARG A 291 -15.84 -41.42 -20.33
C ARG A 291 -14.32 -41.46 -20.40
N LYS A 292 -13.75 -41.31 -21.60
CA LYS A 292 -12.31 -41.32 -21.83
C LYS A 292 -11.92 -40.24 -22.84
N MET A 293 -10.86 -39.51 -22.51
CA MET A 293 -10.26 -38.48 -23.33
C MET A 293 -8.78 -38.81 -23.51
N ALA A 294 -8.30 -38.86 -24.74
CA ALA A 294 -6.90 -39.05 -25.07
C ALA A 294 -6.41 -37.92 -25.98
N VAL A 295 -5.19 -37.46 -25.74
CA VAL A 295 -4.57 -36.34 -26.47
C VAL A 295 -3.21 -36.79 -26.96
N VAL A 296 -3.01 -36.82 -28.28
CA VAL A 296 -1.74 -37.22 -28.89
C VAL A 296 -0.86 -35.98 -29.07
N VAL A 297 0.04 -35.77 -28.10
CA VAL A 297 1.00 -34.65 -28.10
C VAL A 297 2.35 -35.12 -28.68
N PRO A 298 3.01 -34.35 -29.56
CA PRO A 298 4.36 -34.69 -30.02
C PRO A 298 5.36 -34.69 -28.86
N GLU A 299 6.21 -35.72 -28.79
CA GLU A 299 7.34 -35.87 -27.87
C GLU A 299 7.06 -35.59 -26.37
N SER A 300 5.93 -36.07 -25.84
CA SER A 300 5.73 -36.16 -24.39
C SER A 300 5.29 -37.55 -23.95
N ALA A 301 5.73 -37.97 -22.76
CA ALA A 301 5.46 -39.27 -22.16
C ALA A 301 3.96 -39.56 -21.89
N LEU A 302 3.10 -38.56 -22.05
CA LEU A 302 1.64 -38.69 -21.98
C LEU A 302 1.01 -39.32 -23.24
N SER A 303 1.80 -39.54 -24.30
CA SER A 303 1.37 -40.23 -25.54
C SER A 303 0.95 -41.70 -25.33
N ALA A 304 1.21 -42.29 -24.17
CA ALA A 304 1.01 -43.71 -23.90
C ALA A 304 -0.07 -44.01 -22.85
N ILE A 305 -1.21 -43.30 -22.86
CA ILE A 305 -2.38 -43.71 -22.07
C ILE A 305 -3.51 -44.18 -23.01
N SER A 306 -3.46 -45.49 -23.26
CA SER A 306 -4.60 -46.40 -23.48
C SER A 306 -5.53 -46.14 -24.68
N ILE A 307 -4.99 -46.17 -25.91
CA ILE A 307 -5.67 -46.78 -27.07
C ILE A 307 -4.58 -47.51 -27.86
N GLU A 308 -4.79 -48.77 -28.22
CA GLU A 308 -3.87 -49.55 -29.05
C GLU A 308 -3.61 -48.80 -30.39
N ASP A 309 -2.35 -48.43 -30.63
CA ASP A 309 -1.86 -47.66 -31.81
C ASP A 309 -2.17 -48.34 -33.16
N THR A 310 -2.65 -49.58 -33.13
CA THR A 310 -3.06 -50.37 -34.30
C THR A 310 -4.43 -49.99 -34.86
N THR A 311 -5.28 -49.26 -34.13
CA THR A 311 -6.66 -48.96 -34.57
C THR A 311 -6.81 -47.73 -35.46
N LEU A 312 -5.80 -46.86 -35.52
CA LEU A 312 -6.02 -45.46 -35.93
C LEU A 312 -5.44 -45.06 -37.29
N LYS A 313 -4.56 -45.87 -37.88
CA LYS A 313 -3.83 -45.43 -39.08
C LYS A 313 -4.34 -46.01 -40.38
N THR A 314 -5.63 -46.37 -40.48
CA THR A 314 -6.21 -46.87 -41.73
C THR A 314 -7.69 -46.36 -42.13
N GLY A 315 -7.98 -45.43 -43.12
CA GLY A 315 -9.14 -45.43 -44.16
C GLY A 315 -8.97 -44.90 -45.66
N LEU A 316 -9.50 -45.54 -46.74
CA LEU A 316 -9.78 -44.91 -48.09
C LEU A 316 -11.17 -44.26 -48.01
N VAL A 317 -11.28 -42.96 -48.28
CA VAL A 317 -12.48 -42.17 -47.93
C VAL A 317 -13.53 -42.25 -49.04
N GLU A 318 -14.72 -42.77 -48.72
CA GLU A 318 -15.87 -42.57 -49.59
C GLU A 318 -16.39 -41.13 -49.40
N MET A 319 -16.06 -40.27 -50.36
CA MET A 319 -16.46 -38.86 -50.34
C MET A 319 -17.86 -38.73 -50.96
N LYS A 320 -18.84 -38.29 -50.17
CA LYS A 320 -20.18 -38.03 -50.67
C LYS A 320 -20.61 -36.62 -50.33
N SER A 321 -20.76 -35.78 -51.37
CA SER A 321 -21.31 -34.45 -51.20
C SER A 321 -22.79 -34.56 -50.85
N VAL A 322 -23.16 -34.00 -49.71
CA VAL A 322 -24.50 -34.08 -49.11
C VAL A 322 -25.04 -32.66 -48.92
N PRO A 323 -26.32 -32.42 -49.25
CA PRO A 323 -26.86 -31.06 -49.39
C PRO A 323 -27.07 -30.33 -48.07
N ASN A 324 -27.12 -31.05 -46.94
CA ASN A 324 -27.23 -30.48 -45.61
C ASN A 324 -26.76 -31.48 -44.55
N MET A 325 -26.60 -30.97 -43.33
CA MET A 325 -26.18 -31.73 -42.14
C MET A 325 -27.03 -32.99 -41.96
N GLU A 326 -28.35 -32.88 -42.07
CA GLU A 326 -29.30 -33.98 -41.83
C GLU A 326 -29.19 -35.11 -42.87
N ALA A 327 -28.89 -34.77 -44.12
CA ALA A 327 -28.61 -35.73 -45.20
C ALA A 327 -27.23 -36.40 -45.06
N ALA A 328 -26.23 -35.67 -44.54
CA ALA A 328 -24.95 -36.25 -44.13
C ALA A 328 -25.15 -37.32 -43.05
N TRP A 329 -26.04 -37.04 -42.08
CA TRP A 329 -26.33 -37.93 -40.97
C TRP A 329 -27.06 -39.21 -41.37
N LYS A 330 -28.00 -39.16 -42.33
CA LYS A 330 -28.71 -40.35 -42.82
C LYS A 330 -27.83 -41.34 -43.60
N TRP A 331 -26.67 -40.89 -44.07
CA TRP A 331 -25.66 -41.73 -44.72
C TRP A 331 -24.75 -42.44 -43.71
N LEU A 332 -24.66 -41.91 -42.48
CA LEU A 332 -23.79 -42.43 -41.41
C LEU A 332 -24.47 -43.45 -40.48
N THR A 333 -25.82 -43.51 -40.49
CA THR A 333 -26.66 -44.49 -39.78
C THR A 333 -27.04 -45.67 -40.66
#